data_AF-A0A660YZ26-F1
#
_entry.id   AF-A0A660YZ26-F1
#
_cell.length_a   1.000
_cell.length_b   1.000
_cell.length_c   1.000
_cell.angle_alpha   90.00
_cell.angle_beta   90.00
_cell.angle_gamma   90.00
#
_symmetry.space_group_name_H-M   'P 1'
#
loop_
_entity.id
_entity.type
_entity.pdbx_description
1 polymer ?
#
loop_
_entity_poly.entity_id
_entity_poly.type
_entity_poly.pdbx_seq_one_letter_code
_entity_poly.pdbx_strand_id
1 'polypeptide(L)'
;MPNDFIVSIDMGGTKQLACVINSSDGIVARLKQSTDPQSSERDYIKSIAKIIKNVIKFCDVYKKNIKAVCLGMAGSVNPYKGSIYLAPNLGLKNFNIKKLLENEIDYTVLLENDVNLAALGIKYFELDESSKNILAMFIGT
;
A
#
# COMPACT_ATOMS: atom_id res chain seq x y z
N MET A 1 -13.33 4.71 -13.21
CA MET A 1 -14.36 5.18 -12.25
C MET A 1 -13.85 6.46 -11.62
N PRO A 2 -14.18 7.63 -12.18
CA PRO A 2 -13.53 8.90 -11.81
C PRO A 2 -13.78 9.36 -10.36
N ASN A 3 -14.81 8.81 -9.70
CA ASN A 3 -15.21 9.17 -8.33
C ASN A 3 -14.76 8.16 -7.26
N ASP A 4 -14.07 7.10 -7.67
CA ASP A 4 -13.62 6.05 -6.75
C ASP A 4 -12.18 6.30 -6.33
N PHE A 5 -11.94 6.15 -5.03
CA PHE A 5 -10.65 6.43 -4.43
C PHE A 5 -10.04 5.14 -3.88
N ILE A 6 -8.71 5.08 -3.88
CA ILE A 6 -7.93 4.01 -3.29
C ILE A 6 -6.96 4.64 -2.30
N VAL A 7 -6.75 3.99 -1.15
CA VAL A 7 -5.60 4.29 -0.30
C VAL A 7 -4.48 3.37 -0.71
N SER A 8 -3.34 3.91 -1.15
CA SER A 8 -2.12 3.13 -1.38
C SER A 8 -1.15 3.39 -0.23
N ILE A 9 -0.49 2.34 0.25
CA ILE A 9 0.56 2.45 1.25
C ILE A 9 1.83 1.80 0.72
N ASP A 10 2.93 2.54 0.74
CA ASP A 10 4.28 2.02 0.58
C ASP A 10 4.88 1.76 1.97
N MET A 11 5.28 0.50 2.22
CA MET A 11 5.83 0.05 3.49
C MET A 11 7.31 -0.29 3.35
N GLY A 12 8.15 0.65 3.80
CA GLY A 12 9.58 0.45 3.98
C GLY A 12 9.94 0.11 5.43
N GLY A 13 11.14 -0.44 5.62
CA GLY A 13 11.68 -0.79 6.94
C GLY A 13 11.72 0.36 7.95
N THR A 14 11.81 1.60 7.46
CA THR A 14 11.95 2.81 8.31
C THR A 14 10.78 3.78 8.17
N LYS A 15 9.94 3.64 7.16
CA LYS A 15 8.94 4.65 6.78
C LYS A 15 7.70 3.98 6.20
N GLN A 16 6.53 4.52 6.54
CA GLN A 16 5.25 4.24 5.88
C GLN A 16 4.78 5.51 5.19
N LEU A 17 4.44 5.40 3.91
CA LEU A 17 3.87 6.48 3.11
C LEU A 17 2.49 6.06 2.64
N ALA A 18 1.46 6.75 3.13
CA ALA A 18 0.08 6.54 2.70
C ALA A 18 -0.36 7.65 1.76
N CYS A 19 -1.04 7.29 0.69
CA CYS A 19 -1.59 8.21 -0.31
C CYS A 19 -3.06 7.87 -0.58
N VAL A 20 -3.90 8.89 -0.69
CA VAL A 20 -5.25 8.75 -1.27
C VAL A 20 -5.14 9.13 -2.74
N ILE A 21 -5.59 8.26 -3.63
CA ILE A 21 -5.48 8.43 -5.08
C ILE A 21 -6.81 8.17 -5.78
N ASN A 22 -7.05 8.80 -6.94
CA ASN A 22 -8.08 8.39 -7.90
C ASN A 22 -7.55 8.50 -9.35
N SER A 23 -8.32 7.99 -10.31
CA SER A 23 -7.95 8.02 -11.72
C SER A 23 -8.03 9.40 -12.38
N SER A 24 -8.66 10.39 -11.73
CA SER A 24 -8.96 11.71 -12.34
C SER A 24 -7.99 12.80 -11.86
N ASP A 25 -7.79 12.86 -10.54
CA ASP A 25 -7.00 13.88 -9.83
C ASP A 25 -5.59 13.37 -9.47
N GLY A 26 -5.31 12.07 -9.64
CA GLY A 26 -4.04 11.46 -9.25
C GLY A 26 -3.92 11.37 -7.73
N ILE A 27 -2.84 11.91 -7.15
CA ILE A 27 -2.60 11.91 -5.70
C ILE A 27 -3.33 13.08 -5.04
N VAL A 28 -4.30 12.76 -4.19
CA VAL A 28 -5.19 13.73 -3.55
C VAL A 28 -4.69 14.15 -2.17
N ALA A 29 -4.13 13.21 -1.42
CA ALA A 29 -3.46 13.48 -0.16
C ALA A 29 -2.38 12.45 0.10
N ARG A 30 -1.41 12.83 0.92
CA ARG A 30 -0.36 11.93 1.39
C ARG A 30 0.00 12.22 2.84
N LEU A 31 0.27 11.17 3.60
CA LEU A 31 0.84 11.24 4.93
C LEU A 31 2.02 10.29 5.02
N LYS A 32 2.99 10.69 5.83
CA LYS A 32 4.21 9.93 6.06
C LYS A 32 4.43 9.77 7.56
N GLN A 33 4.80 8.57 7.98
CA GLN A 33 5.21 8.30 9.36
C GLN A 33 6.44 7.38 9.38
N SER A 34 7.19 7.43 10.47
CA SER A 34 8.28 6.49 10.71
C SER A 34 7.73 5.12 11.11
N THR A 35 8.37 4.07 10.61
CA THR A 35 8.17 2.70 11.09
C THR A 35 9.15 2.43 12.22
N ASP A 36 8.67 1.89 13.33
CA ASP A 36 9.55 1.36 14.37
C ASP A 36 9.94 -0.09 14.00
N PRO A 37 11.22 -0.36 13.68
CA PRO A 37 11.67 -1.70 13.30
C PRO A 37 11.63 -2.71 14.46
N GLN A 38 11.46 -2.25 15.71
CA GLN A 38 11.32 -3.10 16.89
C GLN A 38 9.86 -3.28 17.32
N SER A 39 8.90 -2.77 16.54
CA SER A 39 7.48 -2.91 16.85
C SER A 39 7.03 -4.37 16.82
N SER A 40 6.16 -4.74 17.76
CA SER A 40 5.47 -6.02 17.70
C SER A 40 4.58 -6.07 16.46
N GLU A 41 4.26 -7.27 15.95
CA GLU A 41 3.33 -7.43 14.82
C GLU A 41 2.00 -6.70 15.04
N ARG A 42 1.49 -6.74 16.28
CA ARG A 42 0.24 -6.06 16.65
C ARG A 42 0.38 -4.54 16.57
N ASP A 43 1.47 -3.98 17.07
CA ASP A 43 1.71 -2.54 17.05
C ASP A 43 1.99 -2.04 15.63
N TYR A 44 2.65 -2.87 14.81
CA TYR A 44 2.85 -2.62 13.39
C TYR A 44 1.50 -2.50 12.66
N ILE A 45 0.60 -3.47 12.84
CA ILE A 45 -0.76 -3.42 12.25
C ILE A 45 -1.53 -2.18 12.71
N LYS A 46 -1.50 -1.86 14.01
CA LYS A 46 -2.15 -0.65 14.54
C LYS A 46 -1.57 0.62 13.95
N SER A 47 -0.25 0.67 13.75
CA SER A 47 0.44 1.80 13.14
C SER A 47 -0.03 2.01 11.70
N ILE A 48 -0.16 0.93 10.91
CA ILE A 48 -0.69 0.97 9.55
C ILE A 48 -2.16 1.43 9.56
N ALA A 49 -3.01 0.82 10.39
CA ALA A 49 -4.41 1.21 10.51
C ALA A 49 -4.56 2.70 10.88
N LYS A 50 -3.69 3.21 11.76
CA LYS A 50 -3.67 4.61 12.17
C LYS A 50 -3.34 5.55 11.01
N ILE A 51 -2.29 5.28 10.21
CA ILE A 51 -1.96 6.16 9.09
C ILE A 51 -3.02 6.12 7.98
N ILE A 52 -3.66 4.96 7.74
CA ILE A 52 -4.81 4.84 6.83
C ILE A 52 -5.94 5.75 7.29
N LYS A 53 -6.38 5.60 8.55
CA LYS A 53 -7.46 6.42 9.12
C LYS A 53 -7.11 7.91 9.07
N ASN A 54 -5.86 8.25 9.35
CA ASN A 54 -5.40 9.64 9.32
C ASN A 54 -5.37 10.23 7.90
N VAL A 55 -4.88 9.51 6.89
CA VAL A 55 -4.80 10.06 5.52
C VAL A 55 -6.18 10.21 4.90
N ILE A 56 -7.10 9.29 5.22
CA ILE A 56 -8.51 9.40 4.86
C ILE A 56 -9.13 10.63 5.55
N LYS A 57 -8.90 10.82 6.85
CA LYS A 57 -9.39 11.99 7.60
C LYS A 57 -8.81 13.31 7.07
N PHE A 58 -7.53 13.33 6.71
CA PHE A 58 -6.85 14.54 6.21
C PHE A 58 -7.44 15.07 4.90
N CYS A 59 -8.02 14.17 4.10
CA CYS A 59 -8.76 14.59 2.91
C CYS A 59 -10.04 15.35 3.23
N ASP A 60 -10.56 15.31 4.46
CA ASP A 60 -11.77 16.00 4.94
C ASP A 60 -13.01 15.91 4.02
N VAL A 61 -13.03 14.89 3.15
CA VAL A 61 -14.15 14.59 2.26
C VAL A 61 -14.74 13.28 2.72
N TYR A 62 -15.53 13.34 3.78
CA TYR A 62 -16.30 12.24 4.37
C TYR A 62 -17.29 11.54 3.40
N LYS A 63 -17.25 11.88 2.11
CA LYS A 63 -18.10 11.39 1.02
C LYS A 63 -17.31 10.71 -0.11
N LYS A 64 -16.01 10.45 0.06
CA LYS A 64 -15.21 9.76 -0.97
C LYS A 64 -15.41 8.26 -0.88
N ASN A 65 -15.71 7.66 -2.04
CA ASN A 65 -15.96 6.24 -2.20
C ASN A 65 -14.63 5.47 -2.17
N ILE A 66 -14.04 5.29 -0.99
CA ILE A 66 -12.82 4.49 -0.81
C ILE A 66 -13.17 3.03 -1.09
N LYS A 67 -12.64 2.48 -2.18
CA LYS A 67 -12.94 1.11 -2.61
C LYS A 67 -12.08 0.06 -1.93
N ALA A 68 -10.81 0.39 -1.69
CA ALA A 68 -9.86 -0.52 -1.12
C ALA A 68 -8.66 0.23 -0.52
N VAL A 69 -7.91 -0.49 0.31
CA VAL A 69 -6.55 -0.16 0.71
C VAL A 69 -5.59 -1.13 0.01
N CYS A 70 -4.60 -0.61 -0.71
CA CYS A 70 -3.55 -1.40 -1.33
C CYS A 70 -2.24 -1.21 -0.57
N LEU A 71 -1.61 -2.32 -0.21
CA LEU A 71 -0.32 -2.36 0.48
C LEU A 71 0.76 -2.78 -0.52
N GLY A 72 1.73 -1.90 -0.75
CA GLY A 72 3.00 -2.18 -1.40
C GLY A 72 4.04 -2.55 -0.36
N MET A 73 4.62 -3.75 -0.50
CA MET A 73 5.57 -4.27 0.47
C MET A 73 6.83 -4.82 -0.19
N ALA A 74 7.97 -4.51 0.43
CA ALA A 74 9.21 -5.22 0.16
C ALA A 74 9.12 -6.68 0.65
N GLY A 75 9.70 -7.59 -0.11
CA GLY A 75 9.79 -9.01 0.21
C GLY A 75 8.86 -9.90 -0.60
N SER A 76 8.81 -11.18 -0.24
CA SER A 76 8.01 -12.20 -0.90
C SER A 76 6.60 -12.21 -0.32
N VAL A 77 5.63 -11.80 -1.12
CA VAL A 77 4.20 -11.75 -0.76
C VAL A 77 3.39 -12.73 -1.59
N ASN A 78 2.24 -13.13 -1.06
CA ASN A 78 1.20 -13.83 -1.78
C ASN A 78 -0.05 -12.92 -1.87
N PRO A 79 -0.23 -12.19 -2.98
CA PRO A 79 -1.35 -11.27 -3.19
C PRO A 79 -2.71 -11.94 -3.03
N TYR A 80 -2.85 -13.18 -3.52
CA TYR A 80 -4.10 -13.93 -3.49
C TYR A 80 -4.53 -14.33 -2.08
N LYS A 81 -3.58 -14.69 -1.22
CA LYS A 81 -3.83 -15.05 0.18
C LYS A 81 -3.74 -13.85 1.13
N GLY A 82 -3.19 -12.72 0.67
CA GLY A 82 -2.94 -11.53 1.49
C GLY A 82 -1.87 -11.75 2.58
N SER A 83 -0.92 -12.64 2.33
CA SER A 83 0.10 -13.05 3.30
C SER A 83 1.52 -12.77 2.83
N ILE A 84 2.38 -12.34 3.75
CA ILE A 84 3.82 -12.21 3.56
C ILE A 84 4.47 -13.54 3.88
N TYR A 85 5.23 -14.11 2.94
CA TYR A 85 6.06 -15.27 3.22
C TYR A 85 7.33 -14.85 3.97
N LEU A 86 8.04 -13.85 3.45
CA LEU A 86 9.27 -13.34 4.05
C LEU A 86 9.51 -11.87 3.66
N ALA A 87 9.65 -11.00 4.65
CA ALA A 87 10.08 -9.62 4.49
C ALA A 87 11.19 -9.31 5.54
N PRO A 88 12.47 -9.58 5.22
CA PRO A 88 13.57 -9.52 6.19
C PRO A 88 13.76 -8.12 6.77
N ASN A 89 13.64 -7.09 5.93
CA ASN A 89 13.80 -5.68 6.33
C ASN A 89 12.73 -5.19 7.31
N LEU A 90 11.64 -5.96 7.46
CA LEU A 90 10.55 -5.69 8.40
C LEU A 90 10.51 -6.72 9.54
N GLY A 91 11.39 -7.73 9.54
CA GLY A 91 11.36 -8.82 10.52
C GLY A 91 10.12 -9.72 10.41
N LEU A 92 9.36 -9.67 9.30
CA LEU A 92 8.09 -10.39 9.14
C LEU A 92 8.29 -11.71 8.38
N LYS A 93 7.64 -12.78 8.86
CA LYS A 93 7.66 -14.10 8.22
C LYS A 93 6.35 -14.83 8.44
N ASN A 94 5.80 -15.47 7.40
CA ASN A 94 4.53 -16.20 7.44
C ASN A 94 3.38 -15.39 8.08
N PHE A 95 3.23 -14.13 7.65
CA PHE A 95 2.38 -13.14 8.31
C PHE A 95 1.17 -12.77 7.43
N ASN A 96 -0.07 -13.05 7.89
CA ASN A 96 -1.28 -12.70 7.15
C ASN A 96 -1.73 -11.26 7.46
N ILE A 97 -1.02 -10.31 6.85
CA ILE A 97 -1.26 -8.87 7.05
C ILE A 97 -2.65 -8.44 6.62
N LYS A 98 -3.17 -8.98 5.52
CA LYS A 98 -4.50 -8.64 5.00
C LYS A 98 -5.57 -8.86 6.05
N LYS A 99 -5.68 -10.08 6.58
CA LYS A 99 -6.71 -10.45 7.55
C LYS A 99 -6.59 -9.63 8.83
N LEU A 100 -5.37 -9.41 9.32
CA LEU A 100 -5.15 -8.65 10.54
C LEU A 100 -5.53 -7.18 10.36
N LEU A 101 -5.23 -6.59 9.21
CA LEU A 101 -5.54 -5.19 8.93
C LEU A 101 -7.03 -4.99 8.64
N GLU A 102 -7.69 -5.91 7.93
CA GLU A 102 -9.15 -5.89 7.70
C GLU A 102 -9.96 -6.00 9.00
N ASN A 103 -9.39 -6.53 10.08
CA ASN A 103 -10.03 -6.49 11.40
C ASN A 103 -9.94 -5.11 12.08
N GLU A 104 -9.04 -4.24 11.62
CA GLU A 104 -8.75 -2.93 12.21
C GLU A 104 -9.32 -1.77 11.38
N ILE A 105 -9.72 -2.02 10.12
CA ILE A 105 -10.27 -1.04 9.19
C ILE A 105 -11.47 -1.60 8.42
N ASP A 106 -12.41 -0.73 8.03
CA ASP A 106 -13.65 -1.12 7.34
C ASP A 106 -13.50 -1.27 5.81
N TYR A 107 -12.28 -1.53 5.34
CA TYR A 107 -11.95 -1.53 3.91
C TYR A 107 -11.31 -2.84 3.50
N THR A 108 -11.64 -3.31 2.29
CA THR A 108 -10.93 -4.43 1.67
C THR A 108 -9.45 -4.11 1.52
N VAL A 109 -8.60 -5.05 1.92
CA VAL A 109 -7.14 -4.92 1.81
C VAL A 109 -6.63 -5.76 0.65
N LEU A 110 -5.84 -5.11 -0.21
CA LEU A 110 -5.06 -5.70 -1.27
C LEU A 110 -3.58 -5.65 -0.89
N LEU A 111 -2.81 -6.65 -1.29
CA LEU A 111 -1.38 -6.74 -1.02
C LEU A 111 -0.66 -7.05 -2.32
N GLU A 112 0.43 -6.34 -2.58
CA GLU A 112 1.31 -6.61 -3.71
C GLU A 112 2.76 -6.26 -3.36
N ASN A 113 3.71 -6.84 -4.08
CA ASN A 113 5.10 -6.44 -3.98
C ASN A 113 5.27 -4.98 -4.45
N ASP A 114 6.10 -4.22 -3.75
CA ASP A 114 6.41 -2.82 -4.03
C ASP A 114 6.92 -2.57 -5.46
N VAL A 115 7.88 -3.36 -5.93
CA VAL A 115 8.44 -3.26 -7.28
C VAL A 115 7.40 -3.61 -8.35
N ASN A 116 6.55 -4.60 -8.11
CA ASN A 116 5.43 -4.92 -9.01
C ASN A 116 4.46 -3.73 -9.12
N LEU A 117 4.08 -3.10 -7.99
CA LEU A 117 3.21 -1.93 -8.00
C LEU A 117 3.86 -0.74 -8.71
N ALA A 118 5.17 -0.52 -8.51
CA ALA A 118 5.89 0.53 -9.20
C ALA A 118 5.91 0.30 -10.72
N ALA A 119 6.15 -0.96 -11.16
CA ALA A 119 6.10 -1.34 -12.56
C ALA A 119 4.70 -1.12 -13.18
N LEU A 120 3.63 -1.46 -12.44
CA LEU A 120 2.25 -1.18 -12.86
C LEU A 120 2.00 0.33 -12.96
N GLY A 121 2.49 1.11 -12.01
CA GLY A 121 2.42 2.57 -12.06
C GLY A 121 3.04 3.14 -13.33
N ILE A 122 4.28 2.76 -13.63
CA ILE A 122 4.99 3.17 -14.86
C ILE A 122 4.19 2.75 -16.10
N LYS A 123 3.72 1.50 -16.16
CA LYS A 123 2.92 0.99 -17.28
C LYS A 123 1.69 1.85 -17.57
N TYR A 124 0.94 2.23 -16.54
CA TYR A 124 -0.36 2.89 -16.71
C TYR A 124 -0.29 4.41 -16.80
N PHE A 125 0.78 5.03 -16.27
CA PHE A 125 0.85 6.49 -16.16
C PHE A 125 2.02 7.12 -16.92
N GLU A 126 3.05 6.37 -17.28
CA GLU A 126 4.23 6.90 -17.98
C GLU A 126 4.38 6.36 -19.40
N LEU A 127 3.94 5.12 -19.64
CA LEU A 127 3.99 4.48 -20.94
C LEU A 127 2.67 4.62 -21.70
N ASP A 128 2.72 4.40 -23.01
CA ASP A 128 1.53 4.35 -23.85
C ASP A 128 0.87 2.96 -23.85
N GLU A 129 -0.38 2.92 -24.32
CA GLU A 129 -1.19 1.70 -24.44
C GLU A 129 -0.59 0.66 -25.42
N SER A 130 0.40 1.05 -26.24
CA SER A 130 1.08 0.12 -27.16
C SER A 130 2.09 -0.79 -26.44
N SER A 131 2.53 -0.40 -25.25
CA SER A 131 3.50 -1.11 -24.42
C SER A 131 2.87 -2.31 -23.69
N LYS A 132 2.74 -3.44 -24.40
CA LYS A 132 2.09 -4.66 -23.87
C LYS A 132 2.94 -5.43 -22.87
N ASN A 133 4.24 -5.54 -23.12
CA ASN A 133 5.20 -6.31 -22.32
C ASN A 133 6.25 -5.37 -21.74
N ILE A 134 6.42 -5.40 -20.42
CA ILE A 134 7.33 -4.51 -19.71
C ILE A 134 8.16 -5.33 -18.75
N LEU A 135 9.47 -5.08 -18.74
CA LEU A 135 10.38 -5.49 -17.69
C LEU A 135 10.82 -4.23 -16.96
N ALA A 136 10.46 -4.11 -15.68
CA ALA A 136 10.92 -3.03 -14.83
C ALA A 136 12.02 -3.57 -13.90
N MET A 137 13.14 -2.85 -13.83
CA MET A 137 14.26 -3.18 -12.95
C MET A 137 14.60 -1.95 -12.13
N PHE A 138 14.47 -2.07 -10.81
CA PHE A 138 14.79 -1.01 -9.85
C PHE A 138 16.13 -1.34 -9.21
N ILE A 139 17.16 -0.53 -9.50
CA ILE A 139 18.50 -0.71 -8.93
C ILE A 139 18.62 0.24 -7.74
N GLY A 140 18.69 -0.33 -6.54
CA GLY A 140 18.73 0.39 -5.26
C GLY A 140 19.45 -0.40 -4.17
N THR A 141 19.10 -0.13 -2.90
CA THR A 141 19.73 -0.68 -1.69
C THR A 141 18.74 -1.38 -0.78
#